data_AF-K1X6S4-F1
#
_entry.id   AF-K1X6S4-F1
#
_cell.length_a   1.000
_cell.length_b   1.000
_cell.length_c   1.000
_cell.angle_alpha   90.00
_cell.angle_beta   90.00
_cell.angle_gamma   90.00
#
_symmetry.space_group_name_H-M   'P 1'
#
loop_
_entity.id
_entity.type
_entity.pdbx_description
1 polymer ?
#
loop_
_entity_poly.entity_id
_entity_poly.type
_entity_poly.pdbx_seq_one_letter_code
_entity_poly.pdbx_strand_id
1 'polypeptide(L)'
;MLSQILIAVALAGAATAVTPPGFQPASTTDLVVAFGNTLAVNGKLLTKAETAMQPTIATMQPLTGTYAIMMVDPDIPPQQAGGPTGELLHWMQQDMTSANTSTMIGDMMVYVLQSSVDNTAAIAPYFGPSPPNKAPNTHRYTQLLLDTTNNPTGLASLTQAGATRTNFDAVKVVNAAGVKVVAGNSFNVMNVTDGAAPESGNTASVNTTTSTNGKPAPVAAAPANSATLQAANITKVTGTPQLPGAAMPSGGATSNGVPTTSTGGTTGTTVNGTSGAQGVRGAGRDGMEAYFAVVLALTAALFLL
;
A
#
# COMPACT_ATOMS: atom_id res chain seq x y z
N MET A 1 -42.68 13.57 -42.40
CA MET A 1 -42.58 13.01 -41.04
C MET A 1 -41.12 13.14 -40.61
N LEU A 2 -40.81 14.16 -39.81
CA LEU A 2 -39.44 14.42 -39.33
C LEU A 2 -39.26 13.67 -38.00
N SER A 3 -38.42 12.63 -38.03
CA SER A 3 -38.11 11.80 -36.87
C SER A 3 -37.13 12.54 -35.96
N GLN A 4 -37.56 12.87 -34.73
CA GLN A 4 -36.68 13.44 -33.72
C GLN A 4 -35.91 12.33 -33.02
N ILE A 5 -34.58 12.35 -33.17
CA ILE A 5 -33.67 11.50 -32.40
C ILE A 5 -33.30 12.27 -31.12
N LEU A 6 -33.82 11.80 -29.98
CA LEU A 6 -33.39 12.23 -28.66
C LEU A 6 -32.06 11.54 -28.32
N ILE A 7 -30.96 12.29 -28.32
CA ILE A 7 -29.67 11.82 -27.77
C ILE A 7 -29.70 12.11 -26.26
N ALA A 8 -29.91 11.06 -25.46
CA ALA A 8 -29.73 11.13 -24.02
C ALA A 8 -28.23 11.01 -23.69
N VAL A 9 -27.59 12.12 -23.33
CA VAL A 9 -26.23 12.11 -22.77
C VAL A 9 -26.35 11.74 -21.29
N ALA A 10 -26.08 10.48 -20.96
CA ALA A 10 -25.95 10.06 -19.57
C ALA A 10 -24.61 10.59 -19.02
N LEU A 11 -24.67 11.67 -18.25
CA LEU A 11 -23.51 12.21 -17.53
C LEU A 11 -23.27 11.33 -16.29
N ALA A 12 -22.59 10.20 -16.47
CA ALA A 12 -22.10 9.42 -15.34
C ALA A 12 -20.99 10.25 -14.66
N GLY A 13 -21.23 10.73 -13.44
CA GLY A 13 -20.20 11.36 -12.63
C GLY A 13 -19.09 10.34 -12.35
N ALA A 14 -17.92 10.52 -12.94
CA ALA A 14 -16.76 9.73 -12.58
C ALA A 14 -16.40 10.06 -11.13
N ALA A 15 -16.48 9.07 -10.24
CA ALA A 15 -15.90 9.19 -8.93
C ALA A 15 -14.39 9.28 -9.11
N THR A 16 -13.81 10.46 -8.92
CA THR A 16 -12.36 10.60 -8.88
C THR A 16 -11.83 9.81 -7.67
N ALA A 17 -10.60 9.35 -7.69
CA ALA A 17 -9.97 8.64 -6.60
C ALA A 17 -8.57 9.23 -6.53
N VAL A 18 -8.32 10.21 -5.67
CA VAL A 18 -7.04 10.94 -5.63
C VAL A 18 -6.40 10.84 -4.26
N THR A 19 -5.12 11.20 -4.17
CA THR A 19 -4.48 11.38 -2.86
C THR A 19 -5.21 12.45 -2.05
N PRO A 20 -5.35 12.32 -0.73
CA PRO A 20 -6.07 13.30 0.09
C PRO A 20 -5.48 14.71 -0.07
N PRO A 21 -6.30 15.77 0.07
CA PRO A 21 -5.78 17.13 0.12
C PRO A 21 -4.65 17.28 1.15
N GLY A 22 -3.53 17.87 0.73
CA GLY A 22 -2.36 18.08 1.57
C GLY A 22 -1.44 16.86 1.75
N PHE A 23 -1.80 15.68 1.25
CA PHE A 23 -0.89 14.53 1.21
C PHE A 23 0.18 14.72 0.13
N GLN A 24 1.40 14.27 0.40
CA GLN A 24 2.48 14.23 -0.57
C GLN A 24 3.18 12.86 -0.54
N PRO A 25 3.64 12.35 -1.71
CA PRO A 25 3.48 12.95 -3.03
C PRO A 25 2.03 12.85 -3.55
N ALA A 26 1.53 13.92 -4.15
CA ALA A 26 0.15 14.01 -4.62
C ALA A 26 -0.02 13.41 -6.03
N SER A 27 -1.22 12.89 -6.31
CA SER A 27 -1.65 12.53 -7.67
C SER A 27 -3.07 13.04 -7.93
N THR A 28 -3.29 13.56 -9.13
CA THR A 28 -4.61 13.96 -9.65
C THR A 28 -5.23 12.91 -10.58
N THR A 29 -4.55 11.78 -10.76
CA THR A 29 -4.99 10.67 -11.62
C THR A 29 -5.55 9.55 -10.77
N ASP A 30 -6.67 9.00 -11.21
CA ASP A 30 -7.43 8.06 -10.41
C ASP A 30 -6.81 6.66 -10.35
N LEU A 31 -6.59 6.15 -9.13
CA LEU A 31 -6.29 4.75 -8.89
C LEU A 31 -7.54 4.04 -8.35
N VAL A 32 -8.02 3.02 -9.04
CA VAL A 32 -9.15 2.23 -8.55
C VAL A 32 -8.63 1.23 -7.51
N VAL A 33 -9.21 1.29 -6.32
CA VAL A 33 -8.91 0.38 -5.19
C VAL A 33 -10.22 -0.29 -4.78
N ALA A 34 -10.21 -1.61 -4.67
CA ALA A 34 -11.39 -2.38 -4.29
C ALA A 34 -11.06 -3.51 -3.31
N PHE A 35 -11.92 -3.68 -2.30
CA PHE A 35 -11.88 -4.82 -1.39
C PHE A 35 -13.07 -5.73 -1.71
N GLY A 36 -12.80 -6.84 -2.42
CA GLY A 36 -13.87 -7.63 -3.05
C GLY A 36 -14.66 -6.77 -4.05
N ASN A 37 -15.98 -6.68 -3.87
CA ASN A 37 -16.85 -5.83 -4.69
C ASN A 37 -16.99 -4.39 -4.16
N THR A 38 -16.35 -4.06 -3.03
CA THR A 38 -16.47 -2.75 -2.40
C THR A 38 -15.40 -1.81 -2.92
N LEU A 39 -15.80 -0.82 -3.71
CA LEU A 39 -14.94 0.28 -4.16
C LEU A 39 -14.54 1.17 -2.98
N ALA A 40 -13.25 1.44 -2.85
CA ALA A 40 -12.61 2.26 -1.82
C ALA A 40 -12.17 3.61 -2.43
N VAL A 41 -13.12 4.51 -2.67
CA VAL A 41 -12.89 5.78 -3.40
C VAL A 41 -13.09 6.98 -2.48
N ASN A 42 -12.38 8.08 -2.74
CA ASN A 42 -12.62 9.39 -2.10
C ASN A 42 -12.64 9.40 -0.56
N GLY A 43 -11.73 8.69 0.09
CA GLY A 43 -11.71 8.66 1.56
C GLY A 43 -12.89 7.91 2.16
N LYS A 44 -13.55 7.03 1.39
CA LYS A 44 -14.64 6.17 1.89
C LYS A 44 -14.22 5.50 3.19
N LEU A 45 -15.11 5.54 4.18
CA LEU A 45 -14.92 4.83 5.43
C LEU A 45 -15.18 3.34 5.21
N LEU A 46 -14.17 2.51 5.50
CA LEU A 46 -14.25 1.06 5.48
C LEU A 46 -13.98 0.51 6.88
N THR A 47 -14.54 -0.67 7.15
CA THR A 47 -14.27 -1.40 8.38
C THR A 47 -12.94 -2.15 8.29
N LYS A 48 -12.32 -2.41 9.45
CA LYS A 48 -11.12 -3.24 9.55
C LYS A 48 -11.30 -4.64 8.93
N ALA A 49 -12.51 -5.18 9.01
CA ALA A 49 -12.84 -6.50 8.45
C ALA A 49 -12.86 -6.48 6.92
N GLU A 50 -13.46 -5.45 6.30
CA GLU A 50 -13.47 -5.28 4.84
C GLU A 50 -12.05 -5.13 4.29
N THR A 51 -11.17 -4.47 5.06
CA THR A 51 -9.78 -4.23 4.67
C THR A 51 -8.82 -5.27 5.22
N ALA A 52 -9.29 -6.46 5.61
CA ALA A 52 -8.41 -7.48 6.17
C ALA A 52 -7.49 -8.11 5.10
N MET A 53 -7.98 -8.19 3.86
CA MET A 53 -7.27 -8.76 2.71
C MET A 53 -6.71 -7.67 1.80
N GLN A 54 -5.64 -8.00 1.06
CA GLN A 54 -5.06 -7.09 0.07
C GLN A 54 -6.12 -6.66 -0.96
N PRO A 55 -6.21 -5.36 -1.30
CA PRO A 55 -7.18 -4.90 -2.29
C PRO A 55 -6.77 -5.26 -3.72
N THR A 56 -7.75 -5.35 -4.61
CA THR A 56 -7.52 -5.27 -6.05
C THR A 56 -7.21 -3.83 -6.43
N ILE A 57 -6.15 -3.65 -7.22
CA ILE A 57 -5.75 -2.36 -7.76
C ILE A 57 -5.98 -2.35 -9.26
N ALA A 58 -6.53 -1.26 -9.80
CA ALA A 58 -6.79 -1.11 -11.22
C ALA A 58 -6.71 0.35 -11.67
N THR A 59 -6.68 0.57 -12.97
CA THR A 59 -6.76 1.89 -13.60
C THR A 59 -7.91 1.97 -14.60
N MET A 60 -8.43 3.16 -14.85
CA MET A 60 -9.52 3.34 -15.83
C MET A 60 -9.04 3.22 -17.28
N GLN A 61 -7.75 3.40 -17.51
CA GLN A 61 -7.08 3.25 -18.80
C GLN A 61 -5.97 2.21 -18.70
N PRO A 62 -5.68 1.46 -19.77
CA PRO A 62 -4.58 0.52 -19.75
C PRO A 62 -3.26 1.29 -19.64
N LEU A 63 -2.32 0.73 -18.88
CA LEU A 63 -0.98 1.28 -18.74
C LEU A 63 0.06 0.44 -19.48
N THR A 64 1.13 1.06 -19.96
CA THR A 64 2.27 0.38 -20.58
C THR A 64 3.53 0.62 -19.76
N GLY A 65 4.08 -0.46 -19.19
CA GLY A 65 5.26 -0.39 -18.35
C GLY A 65 5.18 -1.32 -17.15
N THR A 66 6.08 -1.09 -16.19
CA THR A 66 6.14 -1.83 -14.92
C THR A 66 6.04 -0.86 -13.77
N TYR A 67 5.21 -1.19 -12.79
CA TYR A 67 4.86 -0.30 -11.71
C TYR A 67 5.08 -0.94 -10.34
N ALA A 68 5.15 -0.10 -9.32
CA ALA A 68 5.04 -0.52 -7.93
C ALA A 68 3.82 0.14 -7.27
N ILE A 69 3.12 -0.62 -6.43
CA ILE A 69 2.11 -0.09 -5.51
C ILE A 69 2.75 0.18 -4.17
N MET A 70 2.43 1.32 -3.57
CA MET A 70 2.78 1.68 -2.20
C MET A 70 1.49 2.09 -1.46
N MET A 71 1.30 1.57 -0.25
CA MET A 71 0.20 1.95 0.64
C MET A 71 0.77 2.43 1.97
N VAL A 72 0.40 3.64 2.38
CA VAL A 72 0.88 4.27 3.62
C VAL A 72 -0.26 4.78 4.49
N ASP A 73 -0.02 4.80 5.79
CA ASP A 73 -0.85 5.43 6.81
C ASP A 73 -0.08 6.65 7.35
N PRO A 74 -0.45 7.89 7.00
CA PRO A 74 0.23 9.11 7.44
C PRO A 74 -0.26 9.63 8.79
N ASP A 75 -1.20 8.92 9.43
CA ASP A 75 -1.89 9.37 10.64
C ASP A 75 -1.41 8.66 11.90
N ILE A 76 -0.17 8.13 11.89
CA ILE A 76 0.38 7.45 13.07
C ILE A 76 0.55 8.45 14.22
N PRO A 77 -0.14 8.26 15.35
CA PRO A 77 -0.04 9.19 16.47
C PRO A 77 1.40 9.27 16.98
N PRO A 78 1.84 10.46 17.43
CA PRO A 78 3.19 10.61 17.95
C PRO A 78 3.41 9.74 19.18
N GLN A 79 4.64 9.24 19.34
CA GLN A 79 5.05 8.49 20.53
C GLN A 79 4.98 9.34 21.80
N GLN A 80 5.25 10.64 21.67
CA GLN A 80 5.17 11.63 22.75
C GLN A 80 4.05 12.63 22.48
N ALA A 81 3.31 13.02 23.51
CA ALA A 81 2.23 14.01 23.37
C ALA A 81 2.79 15.33 22.79
N GLY A 82 2.16 15.84 21.73
CA GLY A 82 2.58 17.06 21.03
C GLY A 82 3.70 16.87 19.99
N GLY A 83 4.20 15.63 19.79
CA GLY A 83 5.15 15.33 18.71
C GLY A 83 4.50 15.28 17.31
N PRO A 84 5.30 15.20 16.23
CA PRO A 84 4.78 15.06 14.87
C PRO A 84 4.14 13.67 14.67
N THR A 85 3.07 13.61 13.88
CA THR A 85 2.54 12.33 13.40
C THR A 85 3.60 11.62 12.56
N GLY A 86 3.64 10.29 12.67
CA GLY A 86 4.48 9.44 11.84
C GLY A 86 3.72 8.92 10.63
N GLU A 87 4.44 8.21 9.77
CA GLU A 87 3.87 7.45 8.67
C GLU A 87 4.31 5.99 8.74
N LEU A 88 3.42 5.08 8.37
CA LEU A 88 3.63 3.63 8.38
C LEU A 88 3.38 3.04 6.99
N LEU A 89 4.33 2.26 6.49
CA LEU A 89 4.17 1.50 5.26
C LEU A 89 3.33 0.23 5.53
N HIS A 90 2.17 0.14 4.89
CA HIS A 90 1.25 -1.01 4.99
C HIS A 90 1.49 -2.07 3.93
N TRP A 91 1.88 -1.64 2.73
CA TRP A 91 2.08 -2.55 1.61
C TRP A 91 2.98 -1.90 0.57
N MET A 92 3.88 -2.69 0.01
CA MET A 92 4.60 -2.33 -1.20
C MET A 92 4.76 -3.55 -2.09
N GLN A 93 4.20 -3.50 -3.29
CA GLN A 93 4.28 -4.55 -4.30
C GLN A 93 5.00 -4.01 -5.52
N GLN A 94 5.96 -4.77 -6.02
CA GLN A 94 6.64 -4.47 -7.28
C GLN A 94 6.06 -5.30 -8.43
N ASP A 95 6.60 -5.07 -9.63
CA ASP A 95 6.34 -5.91 -10.80
C ASP A 95 4.88 -5.87 -11.27
N MET A 96 4.18 -4.76 -11.01
CA MET A 96 2.79 -4.59 -11.41
C MET A 96 2.72 -4.18 -12.88
N THR A 97 1.87 -4.85 -13.64
CA THR A 97 1.58 -4.55 -15.05
C THR A 97 0.07 -4.47 -15.24
N SER A 98 -0.38 -3.65 -16.18
CA SER A 98 -1.80 -3.51 -16.49
C SER A 98 -2.28 -4.69 -17.33
N ALA A 99 -3.46 -5.21 -17.00
CA ALA A 99 -4.12 -6.20 -17.83
C ALA A 99 -4.40 -5.64 -19.23
N ASN A 100 -4.31 -6.49 -20.25
CA ASN A 100 -4.61 -6.09 -21.63
C ASN A 100 -6.11 -6.04 -21.95
N THR A 101 -6.94 -6.60 -21.07
CA THR A 101 -8.40 -6.61 -21.19
C THR A 101 -9.02 -5.92 -19.99
N SER A 102 -10.06 -5.14 -20.23
CA SER A 102 -10.82 -4.54 -19.16
C SER A 102 -11.78 -5.55 -18.50
N THR A 103 -12.13 -5.27 -17.25
CA THR A 103 -13.15 -5.99 -16.47
C THR A 103 -13.99 -4.99 -15.68
N MET A 104 -15.11 -5.45 -15.12
CA MET A 104 -15.95 -4.64 -14.26
C MET A 104 -15.58 -4.84 -12.79
N ILE A 105 -15.37 -3.75 -12.06
CA ILE A 105 -15.30 -3.73 -10.60
C ILE A 105 -16.33 -2.71 -10.11
N GLY A 106 -17.36 -3.19 -9.40
CA GLY A 106 -18.58 -2.41 -9.20
C GLY A 106 -19.16 -2.02 -10.57
N ASP A 107 -19.47 -0.74 -10.74
CA ASP A 107 -19.98 -0.18 -11.99
C ASP A 107 -18.89 0.47 -12.87
N MET A 108 -17.61 0.19 -12.59
CA MET A 108 -16.48 0.74 -13.34
C MET A 108 -15.81 -0.29 -14.24
N MET A 109 -15.63 0.06 -15.51
CA MET A 109 -14.76 -0.69 -16.44
C MET A 109 -13.31 -0.29 -16.19
N VAL A 110 -12.46 -1.27 -15.85
CA VAL A 110 -11.11 -1.04 -15.37
C VAL A 110 -10.12 -2.06 -15.92
N TYR A 111 -8.83 -1.71 -15.89
CA TYR A 111 -7.71 -2.57 -16.22
C TYR A 111 -6.97 -2.92 -14.95
N VAL A 112 -7.13 -4.16 -14.47
CA VAL A 112 -6.54 -4.62 -13.22
C VAL A 112 -5.03 -4.64 -13.34
N LEU A 113 -4.34 -4.19 -12.29
CA LEU A 113 -2.91 -4.36 -12.16
C LEU A 113 -2.60 -5.73 -11.56
N GLN A 114 -1.72 -6.47 -12.21
CA GLN A 114 -1.31 -7.80 -11.79
C GLN A 114 0.21 -7.92 -11.86
N SER A 115 0.76 -8.81 -11.04
CA SER A 115 2.17 -9.16 -11.13
C SER A 115 2.49 -9.74 -12.51
N SER A 116 3.60 -9.35 -13.14
CA SER A 116 4.00 -9.91 -14.44
C SER A 116 4.45 -11.37 -14.32
N VAL A 117 4.95 -11.74 -13.14
CA VAL A 117 5.27 -13.11 -12.75
C VAL A 117 4.37 -13.57 -11.61
N ASP A 118 3.87 -14.82 -11.72
CA ASP A 118 3.09 -15.44 -10.64
C ASP A 118 3.87 -15.44 -9.33
N ASN A 119 3.23 -14.97 -8.25
CA ASN A 119 3.80 -14.93 -6.90
C ASN A 119 5.05 -14.05 -6.73
N THR A 120 5.22 -12.97 -7.50
CA THR A 120 6.30 -12.01 -7.20
C THR A 120 6.19 -11.52 -5.76
N ALA A 121 7.28 -11.71 -5.00
CA ALA A 121 7.33 -11.32 -3.61
C ALA A 121 7.14 -9.80 -3.46
N ALA A 122 6.25 -9.42 -2.54
CA ALA A 122 6.07 -8.04 -2.13
C ALA A 122 7.36 -7.51 -1.49
N ILE A 123 7.74 -6.27 -1.82
CA ILE A 123 8.80 -5.54 -1.11
C ILE A 123 8.42 -5.43 0.38
N ALA A 124 7.17 -5.09 0.65
CA ALA A 124 6.57 -5.12 1.96
C ALA A 124 5.20 -5.82 1.85
N PRO A 125 5.06 -7.08 2.32
CA PRO A 125 3.77 -7.79 2.31
C PRO A 125 2.65 -6.99 2.96
N TYR A 126 1.48 -7.05 2.35
CA TYR A 126 0.28 -6.37 2.83
C TYR A 126 -0.05 -6.78 4.27
N PHE A 127 -0.38 -5.79 5.10
CA PHE A 127 -1.13 -6.01 6.32
C PHE A 127 -2.22 -4.95 6.44
N GLY A 128 -3.40 -5.38 6.89
CA GLY A 128 -4.59 -4.55 6.92
C GLY A 128 -4.47 -3.35 7.86
N PRO A 129 -5.24 -2.29 7.59
CA PRO A 129 -5.52 -1.20 8.53
C PRO A 129 -5.79 -1.68 9.96
N SER A 130 -5.18 -0.99 10.93
CA SER A 130 -5.45 -1.25 12.35
C SER A 130 -5.21 0.02 13.18
N PRO A 131 -5.96 1.10 12.91
CA PRO A 131 -5.83 2.34 13.67
C PRO A 131 -5.97 2.05 15.19
N PRO A 132 -5.14 2.65 16.05
CA PRO A 132 -5.27 2.50 17.49
C PRO A 132 -6.58 3.14 17.98
N ASN A 133 -7.07 2.69 19.14
CA ASN A 133 -8.17 3.35 19.84
C ASN A 133 -7.65 4.59 20.60
N LYS A 134 -7.04 5.52 19.87
CA LYS A 134 -6.51 6.79 20.38
C LYS A 134 -6.71 7.84 19.29
N ALA A 135 -7.06 9.08 19.66
CA ALA A 135 -7.25 10.15 18.70
C ALA A 135 -5.97 10.41 17.86
N PRO A 136 -6.10 10.59 16.52
CA PRO A 136 -7.32 10.39 15.73
C PRO A 136 -7.67 8.89 15.63
N ASN A 137 -8.91 8.53 15.95
CA ASN A 137 -9.35 7.12 15.86
C ASN A 137 -9.63 6.69 14.42
N THR A 138 -9.60 7.62 13.47
CA THR A 138 -9.74 7.38 12.03
C THR A 138 -8.42 7.71 11.37
N HIS A 139 -7.90 6.75 10.61
CA HIS A 139 -6.67 6.90 9.86
C HIS A 139 -6.99 6.86 8.36
N ARG A 140 -6.24 7.65 7.60
CA ARG A 140 -6.24 7.63 6.14
C ARG A 140 -5.24 6.59 5.67
N TYR A 141 -5.64 5.81 4.68
CA TYR A 141 -4.76 4.88 4.01
C TYR A 141 -4.64 5.31 2.56
N THR A 142 -3.46 5.80 2.19
CA THR A 142 -3.20 6.37 0.87
C THR A 142 -2.43 5.37 0.03
N GLN A 143 -2.91 5.11 -1.18
CA GLN A 143 -2.25 4.28 -2.17
C GLN A 143 -1.63 5.15 -3.25
N LEU A 144 -0.43 4.79 -3.68
CA LEU A 144 0.31 5.41 -4.77
C LEU A 144 0.73 4.33 -5.77
N LEU A 145 0.49 4.60 -7.05
CA LEU A 145 1.04 3.83 -8.15
C LEU A 145 2.29 4.55 -8.68
N LEU A 146 3.42 3.86 -8.65
CA LEU A 146 4.74 4.41 -8.96
C LEU A 146 5.26 3.81 -10.26
N ASP A 147 5.71 4.66 -11.18
CA ASP A 147 6.33 4.21 -12.43
C ASP A 147 7.77 3.75 -12.19
N THR A 148 8.00 2.46 -12.40
CA THR A 148 9.31 1.80 -12.28
C THR A 148 9.84 1.31 -13.63
N THR A 149 9.18 1.71 -14.73
CA THR A 149 9.50 1.27 -16.09
C THR A 149 10.94 1.64 -16.43
N ASN A 150 11.75 0.63 -16.77
CA ASN A 150 13.17 0.79 -17.09
C ASN A 150 13.97 1.52 -15.99
N ASN A 151 13.55 1.43 -14.72
CA ASN A 151 14.21 2.10 -13.59
C ASN A 151 14.65 1.10 -12.50
N PRO A 152 15.65 0.24 -12.78
CA PRO A 152 16.11 -0.76 -11.82
C PRO A 152 16.74 -0.13 -10.57
N THR A 153 17.36 1.04 -10.69
CA THR A 153 17.91 1.79 -9.55
C THR A 153 16.80 2.30 -8.64
N GLY A 154 15.73 2.86 -9.19
CA GLY A 154 14.57 3.29 -8.42
C GLY A 154 13.88 2.12 -7.74
N LEU A 155 13.74 0.99 -8.43
CA LEU A 155 13.19 -0.24 -7.83
C LEU A 155 14.06 -0.75 -6.66
N ALA A 156 15.39 -0.70 -6.79
CA ALA A 156 16.30 -1.05 -5.70
C ALA A 156 16.15 -0.10 -4.50
N SER A 157 16.01 1.22 -4.75
CA SER A 157 15.74 2.21 -3.69
C SER A 157 14.40 1.96 -2.99
N LEU A 158 13.33 1.65 -3.72
CA LEU A 158 12.04 1.27 -3.15
C LEU A 158 12.16 -0.01 -2.30
N THR A 159 12.90 -1.00 -2.80
CA THR A 159 13.14 -2.27 -2.11
C THR A 159 13.86 -2.04 -0.78
N GLN A 160 14.92 -1.22 -0.79
CA GLN A 160 15.64 -0.86 0.42
C GLN A 160 14.76 -0.10 1.42
N ALA A 161 13.98 0.87 0.94
CA ALA A 161 13.08 1.64 1.79
C ALA A 161 12.01 0.75 2.44
N GLY A 162 11.41 -0.16 1.68
CA GLY A 162 10.33 -1.02 2.16
C GLY A 162 10.76 -2.07 3.18
N ALA A 163 12.06 -2.27 3.41
CA ALA A 163 12.58 -3.09 4.50
C ALA A 163 12.26 -2.50 5.89
N THR A 164 12.05 -1.19 5.98
CA THR A 164 11.61 -0.52 7.21
C THR A 164 10.23 0.08 7.00
N ARG A 165 9.30 -0.20 7.93
CA ARG A 165 7.92 0.25 7.79
C ARG A 165 7.56 1.44 8.67
N THR A 166 8.17 1.54 9.84
CA THR A 166 7.90 2.60 10.81
C THR A 166 8.72 3.84 10.48
N ASN A 167 8.20 5.01 10.87
CA ASN A 167 8.81 6.30 10.51
C ASN A 167 9.07 6.39 9.00
N PHE A 168 8.14 5.84 8.22
CA PHE A 168 8.21 5.90 6.77
C PHE A 168 8.04 7.36 6.32
N ASP A 169 8.46 7.66 5.11
CA ASP A 169 8.32 8.98 4.51
C ASP A 169 8.19 8.80 3.00
N ALA A 170 6.96 8.68 2.52
CA ALA A 170 6.67 8.42 1.11
C ALA A 170 7.32 9.49 0.20
N VAL A 171 7.38 10.75 0.64
CA VAL A 171 8.00 11.84 -0.13
C VAL A 171 9.49 11.58 -0.31
N LYS A 172 10.22 11.33 0.79
CA LYS A 172 11.66 11.04 0.71
C LYS A 172 11.93 9.78 -0.09
N VAL A 173 11.12 8.74 0.08
CA VAL A 173 11.29 7.46 -0.62
C VAL A 173 11.07 7.61 -2.13
N VAL A 174 9.97 8.24 -2.53
CA VAL A 174 9.66 8.46 -3.95
C VAL A 174 10.71 9.36 -4.60
N ASN A 175 11.13 10.43 -3.93
CA ASN A 175 12.18 11.32 -4.43
C ASN A 175 13.54 10.62 -4.55
N ALA A 176 13.95 9.84 -3.54
CA ALA A 176 15.21 9.11 -3.56
C ALA A 176 15.24 8.02 -4.64
N ALA A 177 14.09 7.38 -4.91
CA ALA A 177 13.96 6.40 -5.97
C ALA A 177 13.89 7.03 -7.37
N GLY A 178 13.63 8.34 -7.48
CA GLY A 178 13.47 9.03 -8.76
C GLY A 178 12.30 8.47 -9.60
N VAL A 179 11.27 7.95 -8.94
CA VAL A 179 10.07 7.37 -9.59
C VAL A 179 8.95 8.40 -9.64
N LYS A 180 8.07 8.30 -10.64
CA LYS A 180 6.91 9.19 -10.78
C LYS A 180 5.67 8.55 -10.15
N VAL A 181 4.85 9.35 -9.48
CA VAL A 181 3.49 8.93 -9.09
C VAL A 181 2.57 9.10 -10.29
N VAL A 182 2.00 7.99 -10.79
CA VAL A 182 1.14 8.00 -11.98
C VAL A 182 -0.35 8.01 -11.65
N ALA A 183 -0.72 7.50 -10.47
CA ALA A 183 -2.08 7.52 -9.94
C ALA A 183 -2.04 7.38 -8.42
N GLY A 184 -3.10 7.77 -7.72
CA GLY A 184 -3.22 7.56 -6.29
C GLY A 184 -4.66 7.38 -5.86
N ASN A 185 -4.90 6.98 -4.62
CA ASN A 185 -6.23 6.91 -4.01
C ASN A 185 -6.09 6.97 -2.49
N SER A 186 -7.21 7.17 -1.79
CA SER A 186 -7.28 6.99 -0.36
C SER A 186 -8.63 6.48 0.11
N PHE A 187 -8.60 5.77 1.22
CA PHE A 187 -9.78 5.41 2.01
C PHE A 187 -9.48 5.59 3.49
N ASN A 188 -10.52 5.57 4.31
CA ASN A 188 -10.42 5.74 5.75
C ASN A 188 -10.78 4.46 6.48
N VAL A 189 -10.12 4.17 7.60
CA VAL A 189 -10.58 3.15 8.55
C VAL A 189 -10.62 3.77 9.92
N MET A 190 -11.71 3.51 10.63
CA MET A 190 -11.92 3.98 11.99
C MET A 190 -11.86 2.83 12.98
N ASN A 191 -11.15 3.03 14.07
CA ASN A 191 -11.30 2.22 15.27
C ASN A 191 -12.57 2.70 16.00
N VAL A 192 -13.67 2.02 15.74
CA VAL A 192 -14.86 2.13 16.59
C VAL A 192 -14.63 1.27 17.82
N THR A 193 -14.61 1.90 18.99
CA THR A 193 -14.74 1.17 20.25
C THR A 193 -16.12 0.50 20.25
N ASP A 194 -16.17 -0.81 20.43
CA ASP A 194 -17.35 -1.69 20.28
C ASP A 194 -18.71 -1.00 20.53
N GLY A 195 -19.57 -0.97 19.50
CA GLY A 195 -21.01 -0.71 19.66
C GLY A 195 -21.70 0.12 18.59
N ALA A 196 -20.98 0.90 17.78
CA ALA A 196 -21.57 1.65 16.67
C ALA A 196 -20.95 1.15 15.36
N ALA A 197 -21.69 0.31 14.62
CA ALA A 197 -21.40 0.13 13.20
C ALA A 197 -21.46 1.52 12.55
N PRO A 198 -20.45 1.93 11.75
CA PRO A 198 -20.60 3.14 10.98
C PRO A 198 -21.73 2.89 9.97
N GLU A 199 -22.87 3.55 10.17
CA GLU A 199 -23.88 3.63 9.14
C GLU A 199 -23.20 4.17 7.88
N SER A 200 -23.35 3.44 6.78
CA SER A 200 -23.04 3.92 5.43
C SER A 200 -23.95 5.12 5.13
N GLY A 201 -23.56 6.29 5.60
CA GLY A 201 -24.33 7.52 5.47
C GLY A 201 -24.30 8.05 4.05
N ASN A 202 -25.31 7.66 3.27
CA ASN A 202 -25.90 8.58 2.30
C ASN A 202 -26.74 9.60 3.10
N THR A 203 -26.60 10.86 2.75
CA THR A 203 -27.09 12.04 3.47
C THR A 203 -28.62 12.00 3.68
N ALA A 204 -29.09 12.06 4.92
CA ALA A 204 -30.45 12.50 5.23
C ALA A 204 -30.50 13.18 6.61
N SER A 205 -30.80 14.48 6.57
CA SER A 205 -31.17 15.34 7.69
C SER A 205 -32.44 14.81 8.38
N VAL A 206 -32.40 14.51 9.67
CA VAL A 206 -33.61 14.49 10.52
C VAL A 206 -33.31 14.96 11.96
N ASN A 207 -33.82 16.15 12.23
CA ASN A 207 -34.41 16.74 13.43
C ASN A 207 -34.12 16.15 14.83
N THR A 208 -33.74 17.09 15.70
CA THR A 208 -33.57 17.00 17.16
C THR A 208 -34.88 16.69 17.89
N THR A 209 -34.88 15.70 18.79
CA THR A 209 -35.76 15.73 19.98
C THR A 209 -35.14 14.96 21.15
N THR A 210 -35.05 15.65 22.27
CA THR A 210 -34.73 15.21 23.63
C THR A 210 -35.71 14.15 24.16
N SER A 211 -35.23 13.10 24.86
CA SER A 211 -35.76 12.64 26.17
C SER A 211 -35.07 11.37 26.72
N THR A 212 -34.56 11.50 27.95
CA THR A 212 -34.56 10.57 29.11
C THR A 212 -34.13 9.10 29.03
N ASN A 213 -33.06 8.81 29.79
CA ASN A 213 -32.86 7.69 30.74
C ASN A 213 -33.76 6.44 30.61
N GLY A 214 -33.16 5.34 30.16
CA GLY A 214 -33.69 3.99 30.34
C GLY A 214 -32.62 2.94 30.08
N LYS A 215 -32.08 2.35 31.16
CA LYS A 215 -31.16 1.19 31.13
C LYS A 215 -31.92 -0.05 30.64
N PRO A 216 -31.55 -0.69 29.51
CA PRO A 216 -32.15 -1.97 29.13
C PRO A 216 -31.45 -3.13 29.86
N ALA A 217 -32.25 -4.08 30.33
CA ALA A 217 -31.80 -5.37 30.86
C ALA A 217 -31.27 -6.28 29.73
N PRO A 218 -30.36 -7.23 30.01
CA PRO A 218 -29.84 -8.14 29.00
C PRO A 218 -30.92 -9.14 28.55
N VAL A 219 -31.21 -9.15 27.25
CA VAL A 219 -32.06 -10.17 26.61
C VAL A 219 -31.15 -11.30 26.12
N ALA A 220 -31.47 -12.54 26.52
CA ALA A 220 -30.72 -13.74 26.17
C ALA A 220 -30.68 -13.97 24.65
N ALA A 221 -29.50 -14.37 24.15
CA ALA A 221 -29.27 -14.69 22.75
C ALA A 221 -30.08 -15.92 22.32
N ALA A 222 -30.83 -15.79 21.21
CA ALA A 222 -31.44 -16.92 20.54
C ALA A 222 -30.38 -17.78 19.83
N PRO A 223 -30.51 -19.12 19.81
CA PRO A 223 -29.57 -20.00 19.12
C PRO A 223 -29.65 -19.82 17.60
N ALA A 224 -28.49 -19.73 16.96
CA ALA A 224 -28.37 -19.66 15.50
C ALA A 224 -28.69 -21.03 14.87
N ASN A 225 -29.66 -21.05 13.95
CA ASN A 225 -29.99 -22.21 13.13
C ASN A 225 -28.99 -22.34 11.98
N SER A 226 -28.16 -23.39 12.00
CA SER A 226 -27.14 -23.70 10.98
C SER A 226 -27.70 -24.36 9.72
N ALA A 227 -28.69 -23.73 9.07
CA ALA A 227 -29.29 -24.28 7.85
C ALA A 227 -29.71 -23.18 6.86
N THR A 228 -28.72 -22.54 6.22
CA THR A 228 -28.77 -22.06 4.82
C THR A 228 -27.46 -21.32 4.48
N LEU A 229 -26.40 -22.08 4.24
CA LEU A 229 -25.31 -21.64 3.36
C LEU A 229 -25.24 -22.67 2.23
N GLN A 230 -25.98 -22.42 1.15
CA GLN A 230 -25.76 -23.12 -0.11
C GLN A 230 -24.47 -22.56 -0.72
N ALA A 231 -23.40 -23.35 -0.65
CA ALA A 231 -22.15 -23.08 -1.32
C ALA A 231 -22.33 -23.12 -2.83
N ALA A 232 -21.97 -22.04 -3.51
CA ALA A 232 -21.73 -22.06 -4.95
C ALA A 232 -20.52 -22.96 -5.25
N ASN A 233 -20.71 -23.83 -6.24
CA ASN A 233 -19.73 -24.80 -6.77
C ASN A 233 -18.34 -24.19 -6.97
N ILE A 234 -17.36 -24.62 -6.17
CA ILE A 234 -15.95 -24.53 -6.52
C ILE A 234 -15.45 -25.96 -6.73
N THR A 235 -15.14 -26.27 -7.98
CA THR A 235 -14.55 -27.52 -8.41
C THR A 235 -13.21 -27.74 -7.72
N LYS A 236 -13.16 -28.84 -6.97
CA LYS A 236 -12.02 -29.40 -6.24
C LYS A 236 -10.83 -29.67 -7.17
N VAL A 237 -9.76 -28.87 -7.05
CA VAL A 237 -8.43 -29.25 -7.56
C VAL A 237 -7.73 -30.06 -6.47
N THR A 238 -7.44 -31.32 -6.80
CA THR A 238 -6.80 -32.29 -5.91
C THR A 238 -5.31 -32.33 -6.26
N GLY A 239 -4.43 -32.13 -5.29
CA GLY A 239 -2.99 -32.31 -5.50
C GLY A 239 -2.13 -31.68 -4.40
N THR A 240 -1.91 -32.43 -3.31
CA THR A 240 -0.87 -32.15 -2.30
C THR A 240 0.50 -32.62 -2.78
N PRO A 241 1.53 -31.76 -2.82
CA PRO A 241 2.91 -32.23 -2.89
C PRO A 241 3.39 -32.70 -1.51
N GLN A 242 3.84 -33.95 -1.50
CA GLN A 242 4.51 -34.66 -0.42
C GLN A 242 5.84 -33.97 -0.06
N LEU A 243 6.01 -33.57 1.21
CA LEU A 243 7.29 -33.06 1.74
C LEU A 243 8.27 -34.24 1.97
N PRO A 244 9.54 -34.15 1.54
CA PRO A 244 10.57 -35.13 1.84
C PRO A 244 10.98 -35.13 3.32
N GLY A 245 11.15 -36.33 3.86
CA GLY A 245 11.26 -36.62 5.29
C GLY A 245 12.49 -36.06 6.01
N ALA A 246 12.25 -35.66 7.26
CA ALA A 246 13.28 -35.51 8.28
C ALA A 246 13.33 -36.79 9.13
N ALA A 247 14.43 -37.52 9.04
CA ALA A 247 14.72 -38.68 9.88
C ALA A 247 14.99 -38.23 11.32
N MET A 248 14.25 -38.81 12.28
CA MET A 248 14.61 -38.79 13.69
C MET A 248 15.72 -39.80 13.97
N PRO A 249 16.71 -39.48 14.83
CA PRO A 249 17.44 -40.49 15.57
C PRO A 249 16.88 -40.63 16.99
N SER A 250 16.50 -41.86 17.30
CA SER A 250 16.13 -42.37 18.61
C SER A 250 17.38 -42.80 19.37
N GLY A 251 17.48 -42.38 20.65
CA GLY A 251 17.90 -43.23 21.78
C GLY A 251 19.39 -43.47 22.03
N GLY A 252 19.75 -43.47 23.33
CA GLY A 252 20.88 -44.26 23.85
C GLY A 252 21.84 -43.52 24.78
N ALA A 253 21.71 -43.77 26.08
CA ALA A 253 22.60 -43.32 27.16
C ALA A 253 24.00 -43.99 27.11
N THR A 254 25.03 -43.34 27.69
CA THR A 254 25.83 -43.82 28.86
C THR A 254 27.12 -43.00 29.12
N SER A 255 27.28 -42.62 30.40
CA SER A 255 28.50 -42.60 31.26
C SER A 255 29.81 -41.85 30.92
N ASN A 256 30.25 -41.10 31.95
CA ASN A 256 31.60 -40.94 32.54
C ASN A 256 32.79 -40.41 31.72
N GLY A 257 33.47 -39.39 32.27
CA GLY A 257 34.92 -39.25 32.19
C GLY A 257 35.46 -37.82 31.98
N VAL A 258 35.85 -37.15 33.06
CA VAL A 258 36.92 -36.11 33.13
C VAL A 258 38.23 -36.91 33.34
N PRO A 259 39.44 -36.59 32.80
CA PRO A 259 40.11 -35.27 32.89
C PRO A 259 41.12 -34.84 31.77
N THR A 260 41.48 -33.54 31.84
CA THR A 260 42.82 -32.91 31.64
C THR A 260 43.57 -32.83 30.29
N THR A 261 44.12 -31.61 30.11
CA THR A 261 45.45 -31.20 29.60
C THR A 261 45.73 -30.86 28.13
N SER A 262 46.10 -29.57 27.96
CA SER A 262 47.23 -29.01 27.18
C SER A 262 47.30 -29.13 25.66
N THR A 263 47.45 -27.98 24.99
CA THR A 263 48.43 -27.58 23.94
C THR A 263 47.89 -26.23 23.38
N GLY A 264 48.58 -25.10 23.22
CA GLY A 264 49.99 -24.80 22.97
C GLY A 264 50.11 -24.10 21.62
N GLY A 265 50.60 -22.85 21.59
CA GLY A 265 50.95 -22.08 20.37
C GLY A 265 49.96 -20.93 20.04
N THR A 266 50.37 -19.70 19.73
CA THR A 266 51.66 -19.19 19.23
C THR A 266 51.81 -17.68 19.46
N THR A 267 53.04 -17.30 19.79
CA THR A 267 53.76 -16.02 19.56
C THR A 267 53.29 -15.24 18.32
N GLY A 268 53.24 -13.91 18.23
CA GLY A 268 54.06 -12.88 18.87
C GLY A 268 55.10 -12.31 17.89
N THR A 269 55.01 -10.99 17.62
CA THR A 269 56.07 -10.04 17.18
C THR A 269 56.01 -9.46 15.74
N THR A 270 55.49 -8.23 15.67
CA THR A 270 56.03 -6.98 15.09
C THR A 270 57.10 -7.03 13.98
N VAL A 271 56.87 -6.31 12.85
CA VAL A 271 57.88 -5.41 12.24
C VAL A 271 57.21 -4.19 11.55
N ASN A 272 57.86 -3.06 11.78
CA ASN A 272 57.70 -1.69 11.30
C ASN A 272 57.91 -1.53 9.78
N GLY A 273 57.32 -0.51 9.15
CA GLY A 273 57.54 -0.21 7.74
C GLY A 273 56.92 1.12 7.30
N THR A 274 57.71 2.20 7.42
CA THR A 274 57.39 3.55 6.96
C THR A 274 58.02 3.82 5.58
N SER A 275 57.21 4.19 4.59
CA SER A 275 57.52 5.03 3.42
C SER A 275 56.17 5.27 2.72
N GLY A 276 55.68 6.50 2.49
CA GLY A 276 56.34 7.61 1.83
C GLY A 276 55.82 7.65 0.38
N ALA A 277 54.95 8.61 0.06
CA ALA A 277 55.08 9.51 -1.10
C ALA A 277 53.75 9.97 -1.75
N GLN A 278 53.82 11.23 -2.18
CA GLN A 278 53.17 11.88 -3.32
C GLN A 278 51.74 12.40 -3.19
N GLY A 279 51.66 13.73 -3.19
CA GLY A 279 50.45 14.47 -3.48
C GLY A 279 50.19 14.60 -4.98
N VAL A 280 48.94 14.96 -5.30
CA VAL A 280 48.55 15.52 -6.58
C VAL A 280 47.55 16.65 -6.31
N ARG A 281 47.92 17.83 -6.81
CA ARG A 281 47.06 19.00 -7.00
C ARG A 281 46.16 18.78 -8.22
N GLY A 282 44.94 19.32 -8.18
CA GLY A 282 44.11 19.53 -9.36
C GLY A 282 42.77 20.16 -8.93
N ALA A 283 42.60 21.47 -9.12
CA ALA A 283 41.83 22.04 -10.24
C ALA A 283 40.34 21.63 -10.13
N GLY A 284 39.47 22.49 -9.60
CA GLY A 284 39.02 23.71 -10.27
C GLY A 284 37.69 23.41 -10.95
N ARG A 285 36.60 23.99 -10.45
CA ARG A 285 35.30 24.03 -11.16
C ARG A 285 34.49 25.22 -10.65
N ASP A 286 34.84 26.36 -11.21
CA ASP A 286 33.95 27.50 -11.34
C ASP A 286 32.91 27.22 -12.43
N GLY A 287 31.70 27.75 -12.23
CA GLY A 287 30.81 28.16 -13.30
C GLY A 287 29.88 27.10 -13.89
N MET A 288 28.61 27.17 -13.52
CA MET A 288 27.52 27.39 -14.49
C MET A 288 26.22 27.72 -13.75
N GLU A 289 26.04 29.01 -13.46
CA GLU A 289 24.72 29.61 -13.56
C GLU A 289 24.50 29.99 -15.02
N ALA A 290 23.40 29.54 -15.63
CA ALA A 290 22.75 30.22 -16.75
C ALA A 290 21.52 29.44 -17.27
N TYR A 291 20.36 30.08 -17.14
CA TYR A 291 19.30 30.17 -18.15
C TYR A 291 18.71 28.90 -18.76
N PHE A 292 17.47 28.56 -18.37
CA PHE A 292 16.44 28.16 -19.34
C PHE A 292 15.07 28.65 -18.87
N ALA A 293 14.74 29.88 -19.29
CA ALA A 293 13.38 30.28 -19.56
C ALA A 293 13.08 29.99 -21.05
N VAL A 294 11.79 29.89 -21.38
CA VAL A 294 11.20 29.79 -22.73
C VAL A 294 11.00 28.36 -23.26
N VAL A 295 9.93 27.70 -22.81
CA VAL A 295 8.98 26.98 -23.69
C VAL A 295 7.57 27.16 -23.09
N LEU A 296 6.93 28.30 -23.37
CA LEU A 296 5.49 28.48 -23.20
C LEU A 296 4.95 29.03 -24.52
N ALA A 297 4.67 28.11 -25.45
CA ALA A 297 3.88 28.36 -26.65
C ALA A 297 3.24 27.02 -27.05
N LEU A 298 1.99 27.07 -27.52
CA LEU A 298 1.00 25.98 -27.70
C LEU A 298 0.35 25.57 -26.36
N THR A 299 -0.92 25.86 -26.09
CA THR A 299 -2.11 25.65 -26.93
C THR A 299 -3.25 26.60 -26.51
N ALA A 300 -3.55 27.61 -27.33
CA ALA A 300 -4.78 28.39 -27.24
C ALA A 300 -5.33 28.58 -28.66
N ALA A 301 -5.87 27.52 -29.24
CA ALA A 301 -6.63 27.57 -30.49
C ALA A 301 -7.46 26.29 -30.64
N LEU A 302 -8.51 26.14 -29.82
CA LEU A 302 -9.62 25.26 -30.16
C LEU A 302 -10.91 25.66 -29.44
N PHE A 303 -11.37 26.88 -29.67
CA PHE A 303 -12.77 27.26 -29.45
C PHE A 303 -13.11 28.40 -30.41
N LEU A 304 -13.59 28.03 -31.59
CA LEU A 304 -14.55 28.76 -32.44
C LEU A 304 -14.60 28.06 -33.81
N LEU A 305 -15.47 27.04 -33.91
CA LEU A 305 -16.34 26.72 -35.03
C LEU A 305 -17.27 25.57 -34.62
#